data_AF-A0A0F8WMX4-F1
#
_entry.id   AF-A0A0F8WMX4-F1
#
_cell.length_a   1.000
_cell.length_b   1.000
_cell.length_c   1.000
_cell.angle_alpha   90.00
_cell.angle_beta   90.00
_cell.angle_gamma   90.00
#
_symmetry.space_group_name_H-M   'P 1'
#
loop_
_entity.id
_entity.type
_entity.pdbx_description
1 polymer ?
#
loop_
_entity_poly.entity_id
_entity_poly.type
_entity_poly.pdbx_seq_one_letter_code
_entity_poly.pdbx_strand_id
1 'polypeptide(L)'
;MYEVTLAPTKDTLELSRAVQTELAKVGEVLSTYTEIPIPQMHVEPAKPREGMLRYSDGVDWDPVGTGVPTFVAYTGGAWRNLQFGGSGGVTSVFGRTGDVVALQADYDSFFLTPAEGGALYEPLDATILRQADVKNSIEFDVAALQLVGDLSAPGNNQVYGTDGVGAKGWKADPSGGGLDPAAAEEITGGWLFSTIATR
;
A
#
# COMPACT_ATOMS: atom_id res chain seq x y z
N MET A 1 -51.58 3.99 40.33
CA MET A 1 -52.80 4.39 39.59
C MET A 1 -53.10 5.82 40.01
N TYR A 2 -53.15 6.76 39.07
CA TYR A 2 -53.39 8.18 39.37
C TYR A 2 -54.88 8.40 39.64
N GLU A 3 -55.22 9.00 40.77
CA GLU A 3 -56.60 9.36 41.11
C GLU A 3 -56.80 10.88 41.06
N VAL A 4 -57.70 11.32 40.19
CA VAL A 4 -58.10 12.73 40.08
C VAL A 4 -58.82 13.14 41.35
N THR A 5 -58.28 14.11 42.07
CA THR A 5 -58.82 14.54 43.36
C THR A 5 -59.71 15.78 43.18
N LEU A 6 -61.01 15.55 42.93
CA LEU A 6 -62.14 16.49 42.96
C LEU A 6 -62.25 17.58 41.87
N ALA A 7 -63.48 17.81 41.40
CA ALA A 7 -63.81 18.86 40.43
C ALA A 7 -63.82 20.24 41.10
N PRO A 8 -63.03 21.22 40.61
CA PRO A 8 -62.99 22.57 41.17
C PRO A 8 -64.33 23.29 40.97
N THR A 9 -64.74 24.08 41.96
CA THR A 9 -65.85 25.03 41.82
C THR A 9 -65.52 26.07 40.74
N LYS A 10 -66.55 26.63 40.06
CA LYS A 10 -66.44 27.55 38.89
C LYS A 10 -65.63 28.85 39.11
N ASP A 11 -65.01 29.04 40.26
CA ASP A 11 -64.12 30.14 40.55
C ASP A 11 -62.78 29.98 39.80
N THR A 12 -62.36 31.02 39.10
CA THR A 12 -61.20 30.97 38.18
C THR A 12 -59.88 30.76 38.91
N LEU A 13 -59.76 31.22 40.15
CA LEU A 13 -58.55 31.06 40.95
C LEU A 13 -58.36 29.61 41.42
N GLU A 14 -59.42 29.00 41.92
CA GLU A 14 -59.42 27.59 42.35
C GLU A 14 -59.23 26.63 41.18
N LEU A 15 -59.81 26.94 40.01
CA LEU A 15 -59.52 26.24 38.76
C LEU A 15 -58.03 26.30 38.41
N SER A 16 -57.42 27.49 38.48
CA SER A 16 -56.01 27.66 38.12
C SER A 16 -55.07 26.92 39.07
N ARG A 17 -55.40 26.86 40.36
CA ARG A 17 -54.63 26.15 41.38
C ARG A 17 -54.76 24.64 41.20
N ALA A 18 -55.97 24.14 40.99
CA ALA A 18 -56.22 22.72 40.76
C ALA A 18 -55.48 22.22 39.50
N VAL A 19 -55.52 22.96 38.40
CA VAL A 19 -54.78 22.61 37.17
C VAL A 19 -53.28 22.55 37.41
N GLN A 20 -52.71 23.52 38.12
CA GLN A 20 -51.28 23.52 38.44
C GLN A 20 -50.88 22.36 39.33
N THR A 21 -51.71 22.04 40.33
CA THR A 21 -51.49 20.88 41.20
C THR A 21 -51.54 19.57 40.42
N GLU A 22 -52.53 19.37 39.55
CA GLU A 22 -52.61 18.14 38.77
C GLU A 22 -51.50 18.04 37.71
N LEU A 23 -51.10 19.16 37.09
CA LEU A 23 -49.98 19.18 36.17
C LEU A 23 -48.65 18.86 36.87
N ALA A 24 -48.46 19.33 38.11
CA ALA A 24 -47.28 19.00 38.91
C ALA A 24 -47.23 17.50 39.23
N LYS A 25 -48.36 16.88 39.60
CA LYS A 25 -48.44 15.43 39.83
C LYS A 25 -48.16 14.64 38.55
N VAL A 26 -48.70 15.07 37.41
CA VAL A 26 -48.39 14.43 36.11
C VAL A 26 -46.90 14.56 35.78
N GLY A 27 -46.30 15.72 36.04
CA GLY A 27 -44.85 15.94 35.86
C GLY A 27 -44.00 15.01 36.73
N GLU A 28 -44.39 14.79 37.98
CA GLU A 28 -43.70 13.89 38.92
C GLU A 28 -43.82 12.41 38.49
N VAL A 29 -45.00 11.99 38.05
CA VAL A 29 -45.19 10.64 37.52
C VAL A 29 -44.34 10.42 36.27
N LEU A 30 -44.32 11.39 35.35
CA LEU A 30 -43.55 11.28 34.11
C LEU A 30 -42.04 11.33 34.36
N SER A 31 -41.55 12.11 35.33
CA SER A 31 -40.12 12.17 35.66
C SER A 31 -39.59 10.91 36.34
N THR A 32 -40.49 10.10 36.91
CA THR A 32 -40.14 8.79 37.50
C THR A 32 -39.79 7.76 36.42
N TYR A 33 -40.29 7.92 35.19
CA TYR A 33 -39.94 7.04 34.08
C TYR A 33 -38.59 7.47 33.48
N THR A 34 -37.51 6.83 33.92
CA THR A 34 -36.18 6.99 33.31
C THR A 34 -36.11 6.35 31.93
N GLU A 35 -36.86 5.27 31.71
CA GLU A 35 -36.94 4.56 30.44
C GLU A 35 -38.39 4.11 30.18
N ILE A 36 -38.86 4.30 28.94
CA ILE A 36 -40.14 3.77 28.47
C ILE A 36 -39.81 2.59 27.54
N PRO A 37 -39.90 1.33 28.02
CA PRO A 37 -39.61 0.18 27.17
C PRO A 37 -40.70 0.04 26.11
N ILE A 38 -40.30 -0.08 24.85
CA ILE A 38 -41.21 -0.42 23.75
C ILE A 38 -41.25 -1.96 23.69
N PRO A 39 -42.39 -2.60 23.97
CA PRO A 39 -42.46 -4.06 23.95
C PRO A 39 -42.30 -4.60 22.52
N GLN A 40 -41.64 -5.75 22.44
CA GLN A 40 -41.57 -6.54 21.21
C GLN A 40 -42.96 -7.12 20.89
N MET A 41 -43.32 -7.10 19.61
CA MET A 41 -44.60 -7.57 19.12
C MET A 41 -44.39 -8.74 18.16
N HIS A 42 -45.26 -9.75 18.28
CA HIS A 42 -45.26 -10.96 17.45
C HIS A 42 -46.41 -10.97 16.42
N VAL A 43 -47.24 -9.91 16.37
CA VAL A 43 -48.37 -9.79 15.45
C VAL A 43 -48.59 -8.34 15.08
N GLU A 44 -49.06 -8.11 13.86
CA GLU A 44 -49.41 -6.78 13.40
C GLU A 44 -50.55 -6.17 14.25
N PRO A 45 -50.42 -4.89 14.68
CA PRO A 45 -51.52 -4.17 15.30
C PRO A 45 -52.76 -4.12 14.38
N ALA A 46 -53.93 -4.47 14.90
CA ALA A 46 -55.17 -4.52 14.12
C ALA A 46 -55.58 -3.19 13.45
N LYS A 47 -55.05 -2.05 13.93
CA LYS A 47 -55.31 -0.71 13.39
C LYS A 47 -54.02 0.13 13.40
N PRO A 48 -53.11 -0.08 12.42
CA PRO A 48 -51.93 0.76 12.26
C PRO A 48 -52.33 2.22 12.02
N ARG A 49 -51.55 3.16 12.55
CA ARG A 49 -51.77 4.60 12.38
C ARG A 49 -50.49 5.26 11.96
N GLU A 50 -50.60 6.32 11.17
CA GLU A 50 -49.46 7.11 10.74
C GLU A 50 -48.62 7.57 11.95
N GLY A 51 -47.31 7.36 11.88
CA GLY A 51 -46.36 7.69 12.94
C GLY A 51 -46.25 6.66 14.07
N MET A 52 -46.95 5.53 14.00
CA MET A 52 -46.87 4.47 15.01
C MET A 52 -45.48 3.80 14.97
N LEU A 53 -44.79 3.79 16.13
CA LEU A 53 -43.52 3.07 16.33
C LEU A 53 -43.78 1.73 17.03
N ARG A 54 -43.16 0.66 16.55
CA ARG A 54 -43.22 -0.68 17.16
C ARG A 54 -41.86 -1.37 17.06
N TYR A 55 -41.65 -2.36 17.93
CA TYR A 55 -40.52 -3.27 17.84
C TYR A 55 -41.03 -4.63 17.36
N SER A 56 -40.68 -5.00 16.13
CA SER A 56 -41.07 -6.26 15.51
C SER A 56 -40.18 -7.40 16.04
N ASP A 57 -40.66 -8.64 15.97
CA ASP A 57 -39.86 -9.80 16.38
C ASP A 57 -39.01 -10.40 15.26
N GLY A 58 -39.31 -10.06 14.00
CA GLY A 58 -38.55 -10.55 12.85
C GLY A 58 -38.82 -12.02 12.50
N VAL A 59 -39.77 -12.68 13.17
CA VAL A 59 -40.13 -14.09 12.93
C VAL A 59 -41.62 -14.22 12.66
N ASP A 60 -42.47 -13.97 13.66
CA ASP A 60 -43.93 -14.08 13.50
C ASP A 60 -44.52 -12.81 12.87
N TRP A 61 -43.94 -11.65 13.17
CA TRP A 61 -44.26 -10.37 12.58
C TRP A 61 -43.00 -9.68 12.08
N ASP A 62 -42.73 -9.82 10.79
CA ASP A 62 -41.63 -9.17 10.08
C ASP A 62 -42.14 -8.34 8.89
N PRO A 63 -42.69 -7.14 9.14
CA PRO A 63 -43.32 -6.37 8.08
C PRO A 63 -42.31 -5.72 7.11
N VAL A 64 -41.00 -5.84 7.38
CA VAL A 64 -39.91 -5.28 6.56
C VAL A 64 -38.94 -6.34 6.02
N GLY A 65 -39.14 -7.61 6.35
CA GLY A 65 -38.42 -8.75 5.78
C GLY A 65 -36.95 -8.86 6.22
N THR A 66 -36.60 -8.41 7.43
CA THR A 66 -35.21 -8.44 7.92
C THR A 66 -34.81 -9.78 8.54
N GLY A 67 -35.77 -10.63 8.91
CA GLY A 67 -35.51 -11.89 9.62
C GLY A 67 -34.95 -11.72 11.04
N VAL A 68 -34.96 -10.49 11.58
CA VAL A 68 -34.44 -10.14 12.91
C VAL A 68 -35.32 -9.09 13.59
N PRO A 69 -35.39 -9.05 14.94
CA PRO A 69 -36.16 -8.03 15.65
C PRO A 69 -35.74 -6.60 15.28
N THR A 70 -36.68 -5.77 14.83
CA THR A 70 -36.38 -4.48 14.22
C THR A 70 -37.35 -3.39 14.66
N PHE A 71 -36.87 -2.15 14.84
CA PHE A 71 -37.75 -1.01 15.05
C PHE A 71 -38.42 -0.59 13.74
N VAL A 72 -39.74 -0.50 13.74
CA VAL A 72 -40.54 -0.15 12.56
C VAL A 72 -41.47 1.03 12.82
N ALA A 73 -41.61 1.91 11.84
CA ALA A 73 -42.58 3.01 11.81
C ALA A 73 -43.63 2.76 10.74
N TYR A 74 -44.91 2.98 11.07
CA TYR A 74 -45.96 3.01 10.06
C TYR A 74 -46.03 4.39 9.40
N THR A 75 -45.57 4.50 8.15
CA THR A 75 -45.59 5.75 7.39
C THR A 75 -46.02 5.54 5.94
N GLY A 76 -46.85 6.46 5.43
CA GLY A 76 -47.38 6.38 4.06
C GLY A 76 -48.17 5.09 3.80
N GLY A 77 -48.87 4.57 4.81
CA GLY A 77 -49.70 3.36 4.70
C GLY A 77 -48.93 2.03 4.72
N ALA A 78 -47.65 2.03 5.09
CA ALA A 78 -46.84 0.82 5.21
C ALA A 78 -45.88 0.89 6.40
N TRP A 79 -45.48 -0.26 6.91
CA TRP A 79 -44.39 -0.37 7.87
C TRP A 79 -43.04 -0.15 7.18
N ARG A 80 -42.17 0.64 7.80
CA ARG A 80 -40.82 0.93 7.33
C ARG A 80 -39.82 0.77 8.45
N ASN A 81 -38.60 0.36 8.11
CA ASN A 81 -37.51 0.22 9.07
C ASN A 81 -37.06 1.60 9.57
N LEU A 82 -36.93 1.77 10.89
CA LEU A 82 -36.33 2.92 11.55
C LEU A 82 -34.83 2.65 11.77
N GLN A 83 -34.11 2.37 10.69
CA GLN A 83 -32.67 2.24 10.76
C GLN A 83 -32.06 3.64 10.71
N PHE A 84 -31.38 4.05 11.78
CA PHE A 84 -30.73 5.37 11.89
C PHE A 84 -29.41 5.49 11.11
N GLY A 85 -29.07 4.48 10.30
CA GLY A 85 -27.93 4.49 9.39
C GLY A 85 -28.40 4.79 7.97
N GLY A 86 -28.03 5.95 7.44
CA GLY A 86 -28.36 6.35 6.07
C GLY A 86 -27.77 5.37 5.06
N SER A 87 -28.59 4.46 4.53
CA SER A 87 -28.37 3.86 3.21
C SER A 87 -28.63 4.94 2.15
N GLY A 88 -27.74 5.93 2.11
CA GLY A 88 -27.72 6.93 1.04
C GLY A 88 -27.25 6.27 -0.24
N GLY A 89 -28.18 5.73 -1.04
CA GLY A 89 -28.06 5.44 -2.47
C GLY A 89 -27.05 4.40 -2.94
N VAL A 90 -26.10 3.98 -2.11
CA VAL A 90 -25.03 3.05 -2.50
C VAL A 90 -25.36 1.66 -1.97
N THR A 91 -25.89 0.82 -2.85
CA THR A 91 -26.18 -0.60 -2.57
C THR A 91 -24.92 -1.46 -2.52
N SER A 92 -23.83 -1.01 -3.16
CA SER A 92 -22.51 -1.65 -3.06
C SER A 92 -21.37 -0.68 -3.32
N VAL A 93 -20.22 -0.90 -2.67
CA VAL A 93 -18.95 -0.22 -2.98
C VAL A 93 -17.96 -1.29 -3.45
N PHE A 94 -17.58 -1.22 -4.73
CA PHE A 94 -16.71 -2.23 -5.36
C PHE A 94 -17.23 -3.67 -5.21
N GLY A 95 -18.55 -3.87 -5.27
CA GLY A 95 -19.20 -5.18 -5.15
C GLY A 95 -19.43 -5.67 -3.72
N ARG A 96 -19.00 -4.94 -2.70
CA ARG A 96 -19.29 -5.25 -1.28
C ARG A 96 -20.60 -4.61 -0.83
N THR A 97 -21.45 -5.37 -0.14
CA THR A 97 -22.73 -4.92 0.45
C THR A 97 -22.64 -4.81 1.97
N GLY A 98 -23.45 -3.96 2.59
CA GLY A 98 -23.48 -3.77 4.06
C GLY A 98 -22.42 -2.76 4.53
N ASP A 99 -21.89 -2.96 5.75
CA ASP A 99 -20.84 -2.10 6.31
C ASP A 99 -19.54 -2.26 5.52
N VAL A 100 -19.15 -1.20 4.81
CA VAL A 100 -17.91 -1.17 4.04
C VAL A 100 -16.78 -0.64 4.92
N VAL A 101 -16.07 -1.56 5.58
CA VAL A 101 -14.80 -1.26 6.27
C VAL A 101 -13.65 -1.45 5.29
N ALA A 102 -12.66 -0.55 5.33
CA ALA A 102 -11.46 -0.68 4.51
C ALA A 102 -10.70 -1.98 4.89
N LEU A 103 -10.40 -2.80 3.89
CA LEU A 103 -9.64 -4.04 4.03
C LEU A 103 -8.24 -3.85 3.43
N GLN A 104 -7.27 -4.64 3.88
CA GLN A 104 -5.92 -4.65 3.30
C GLN A 104 -5.96 -4.83 1.77
N ALA A 105 -6.82 -5.73 1.28
CA ALA A 105 -7.02 -6.01 -0.14
C ALA A 105 -7.51 -4.82 -0.97
N ASP A 106 -8.13 -3.80 -0.35
CA ASP A 106 -8.52 -2.57 -1.06
C ASP A 106 -7.31 -1.72 -1.45
N TYR A 107 -6.18 -1.93 -0.77
CA TYR A 107 -4.93 -1.20 -0.97
C TYR A 107 -3.85 -2.02 -1.67
N ASP A 108 -4.07 -3.33 -1.91
CA ASP A 108 -3.08 -4.22 -2.51
C ASP A 108 -2.68 -3.79 -3.94
N SER A 109 -3.57 -3.14 -4.70
CA SER A 109 -3.21 -2.59 -6.02
C SER A 109 -2.38 -1.31 -5.96
N PHE A 110 -2.31 -0.65 -4.81
CA PHE A 110 -1.57 0.59 -4.60
C PHE A 110 -0.19 0.36 -4.00
N PHE A 111 -0.05 -0.65 -3.15
CA PHE A 111 1.23 -1.04 -2.56
C PHE A 111 1.77 -2.27 -3.27
N LEU A 112 2.98 -2.16 -3.82
CA LEU A 112 3.73 -3.36 -4.16
C LEU A 112 3.95 -4.16 -2.87
N THR A 113 3.55 -5.43 -2.87
CA THR A 113 3.93 -6.31 -1.77
C THR A 113 5.46 -6.35 -1.68
N PRO A 114 6.06 -6.63 -0.50
CA PRO A 114 7.51 -6.79 -0.41
C PRO A 114 8.09 -7.81 -1.41
N ALA A 115 7.28 -8.80 -1.85
CA ALA A 115 7.65 -9.77 -2.88
C ALA A 115 7.62 -9.17 -4.30
N GLU A 116 6.60 -8.37 -4.64
CA GLU A 116 6.51 -7.69 -5.94
C GLU A 116 7.47 -6.51 -6.05
N GLY A 117 7.65 -5.76 -4.96
CA GLY A 117 8.72 -4.79 -4.81
C GLY A 117 10.07 -5.47 -4.93
N GLY A 118 10.28 -6.59 -4.24
CA GLY A 118 11.45 -7.43 -4.41
C GLY A 118 11.68 -7.83 -5.86
N ALA A 119 10.66 -8.19 -6.65
CA ALA A 119 10.80 -8.57 -8.05
C ALA A 119 11.01 -7.38 -9.01
N LEU A 120 10.52 -6.18 -8.68
CA LEU A 120 10.76 -4.95 -9.44
C LEU A 120 12.08 -4.25 -9.07
N TYR A 121 12.57 -4.49 -7.85
CA TYR A 121 13.83 -4.00 -7.32
C TYR A 121 14.93 -5.08 -7.28
N GLU A 122 14.63 -6.33 -7.67
CA GLU A 122 15.62 -7.35 -8.08
C GLU A 122 16.35 -6.70 -9.24
N PRO A 123 17.54 -6.19 -8.98
CA PRO A 123 17.96 -4.98 -9.62
C PRO A 123 18.22 -5.30 -11.08
N LEU A 124 18.05 -4.28 -11.93
CA LEU A 124 18.63 -4.17 -13.27
C LEU A 124 20.18 -4.35 -13.29
N ASP A 125 20.76 -4.98 -12.28
CA ASP A 125 22.17 -5.05 -11.89
C ASP A 125 22.63 -6.51 -11.64
N ALA A 126 21.78 -7.43 -11.19
CA ALA A 126 22.27 -8.76 -10.79
C ALA A 126 22.78 -9.61 -11.99
N THR A 127 22.25 -9.37 -13.20
CA THR A 127 22.68 -10.07 -14.42
C THR A 127 23.33 -9.14 -15.46
N ILE A 128 23.02 -7.84 -15.44
CA ILE A 128 23.47 -6.89 -16.47
C ILE A 128 24.86 -6.31 -16.18
N LEU A 129 25.34 -6.28 -14.92
CA LEU A 129 26.67 -5.76 -14.58
C LEU A 129 27.75 -6.84 -14.31
N ARG A 130 27.39 -8.11 -14.05
CA ARG A 130 28.40 -9.19 -13.96
C ARG A 130 28.94 -9.62 -15.32
N GLN A 131 28.24 -9.27 -16.39
CA GLN A 131 28.51 -9.75 -17.74
C GLN A 131 28.30 -8.66 -18.81
N ALA A 132 28.47 -7.38 -18.46
CA ALA A 132 28.62 -6.32 -19.45
C ALA A 132 29.97 -6.50 -20.18
N ASP A 133 29.97 -7.40 -21.17
CA ASP A 133 30.96 -7.51 -22.25
C ASP A 133 32.45 -7.58 -21.86
N VAL A 134 32.79 -8.40 -20.88
CA VAL A 134 34.19 -8.83 -20.73
C VAL A 134 34.60 -9.61 -21.99
N LYS A 135 35.49 -9.02 -22.80
CA LYS A 135 36.03 -9.61 -24.03
C LYS A 135 37.53 -9.77 -23.95
N ASN A 136 38.04 -10.77 -24.67
CA ASN A 136 39.44 -10.95 -24.99
C ASN A 136 40.35 -11.09 -23.76
N SER A 137 41.03 -10.02 -23.35
CA SER A 137 42.20 -10.06 -22.45
C SER A 137 41.89 -9.66 -21.01
N ILE A 138 40.62 -9.43 -20.70
CA ILE A 138 40.12 -8.99 -19.40
C ILE A 138 39.31 -10.14 -18.78
N GLU A 139 39.37 -10.33 -17.47
CA GLU A 139 38.57 -11.29 -16.70
C GLU A 139 38.12 -10.69 -15.36
N PHE A 140 37.10 -11.29 -14.74
CA PHE A 140 36.72 -10.98 -13.36
C PHE A 140 37.25 -12.08 -12.45
N ASP A 141 38.01 -11.71 -11.43
CA ASP A 141 38.47 -12.64 -10.39
C ASP A 141 38.16 -12.11 -9.00
N VAL A 142 37.65 -13.00 -8.15
CA VAL A 142 37.17 -12.82 -6.76
C VAL A 142 36.77 -11.39 -6.35
N ALA A 143 36.05 -10.66 -7.23
CA ALA A 143 35.51 -9.29 -7.08
C ALA A 143 36.30 -8.10 -7.68
N ALA A 144 37.32 -8.31 -8.51
CA ALA A 144 37.99 -7.24 -9.27
C ALA A 144 38.08 -7.57 -10.76
N LEU A 145 38.17 -6.51 -11.58
CA LEU A 145 38.52 -6.63 -12.99
C LEU A 145 40.05 -6.80 -13.09
N GLN A 146 40.50 -7.87 -13.74
CA GLN A 146 41.93 -8.13 -13.96
C GLN A 146 42.21 -8.54 -15.41
N LEU A 147 43.48 -8.70 -15.75
CA LEU A 147 43.89 -9.29 -17.02
C LEU A 147 43.95 -10.82 -16.89
N VAL A 148 43.75 -11.54 -18.00
CA VAL A 148 43.82 -13.00 -17.99
C VAL A 148 45.22 -13.48 -17.56
N GLY A 149 45.29 -14.20 -16.44
CA GLY A 149 46.56 -14.70 -15.89
C GLY A 149 47.37 -13.64 -15.14
N ASP A 150 46.68 -12.68 -14.53
CA ASP A 150 47.33 -11.65 -13.73
C ASP A 150 48.09 -12.24 -12.53
N LEU A 151 49.18 -11.57 -12.15
CA LEU A 151 50.05 -11.92 -11.03
C LEU A 151 50.28 -10.67 -10.20
N SER A 152 50.23 -10.79 -8.87
CA SER A 152 50.44 -9.65 -7.95
C SER A 152 51.80 -8.97 -8.08
N ALA A 153 52.75 -9.60 -8.77
CA ALA A 153 54.07 -9.05 -9.07
C ALA A 153 54.63 -9.66 -10.37
N PRO A 154 54.36 -9.07 -11.55
CA PRO A 154 54.83 -9.62 -12.82
C PRO A 154 56.35 -9.55 -13.00
N GLY A 155 57.05 -8.69 -12.25
CA GLY A 155 58.50 -8.49 -12.34
C GLY A 155 58.86 -7.20 -13.09
N ASN A 156 60.15 -6.83 -13.09
CA ASN A 156 60.61 -5.59 -13.71
C ASN A 156 60.64 -5.73 -15.24
N ASN A 157 60.23 -4.68 -15.96
CA ASN A 157 60.24 -4.59 -17.43
C ASN A 157 59.44 -5.70 -18.14
N GLN A 158 58.24 -5.99 -17.64
CA GLN A 158 57.27 -6.89 -18.29
C GLN A 158 56.14 -6.10 -18.94
N VAL A 159 55.61 -6.62 -20.04
CA VAL A 159 54.45 -6.11 -20.76
C VAL A 159 53.40 -7.22 -20.89
N TYR A 160 52.13 -6.85 -20.83
CA TYR A 160 51.06 -7.81 -21.07
C TYR A 160 50.82 -7.96 -22.58
N GLY A 161 50.83 -9.19 -23.09
CA GLY A 161 50.69 -9.45 -24.52
C GLY A 161 50.48 -10.92 -24.85
N THR A 162 50.70 -11.27 -26.11
CA THR A 162 50.67 -12.66 -26.61
C THR A 162 52.05 -13.09 -27.08
N ASP A 163 52.39 -14.37 -26.94
CA ASP A 163 53.58 -14.93 -27.58
C ASP A 163 53.34 -15.31 -29.05
N GLY A 164 54.33 -15.92 -29.70
CA GLY A 164 54.28 -16.32 -31.11
C GLY A 164 53.21 -17.36 -31.44
N VAL A 165 52.57 -17.98 -30.44
CA VAL A 165 51.44 -18.90 -30.60
C VAL A 165 50.11 -18.30 -30.13
N GLY A 166 50.10 -17.05 -29.66
CA GLY A 166 48.89 -16.33 -29.26
C GLY A 166 48.51 -16.51 -27.79
N ALA A 167 49.35 -17.13 -26.94
CA ALA A 167 49.02 -17.31 -25.53
C ALA A 167 49.25 -16.01 -24.74
N LYS A 168 48.22 -15.58 -24.01
CA LYS A 168 48.18 -14.34 -23.24
C LYS A 168 48.95 -14.44 -21.93
N GLY A 169 49.49 -13.31 -21.46
CA GLY A 169 50.08 -13.15 -20.13
C GLY A 169 51.14 -12.06 -20.07
N TRP A 170 51.81 -11.95 -18.92
CA TRP A 170 52.98 -11.10 -18.73
C TRP A 170 54.19 -11.68 -19.49
N LYS A 171 54.86 -10.85 -20.29
CA LYS A 171 56.02 -11.21 -21.14
C LYS A 171 57.12 -10.18 -20.95
N ALA A 172 58.37 -10.57 -21.21
CA ALA A 172 59.48 -9.62 -21.22
C ALA A 172 59.25 -8.55 -22.28
N ASP A 173 59.50 -7.30 -21.93
CA ASP A 173 59.53 -6.19 -22.89
C ASP A 173 60.49 -6.55 -24.05
N PRO A 174 60.07 -6.44 -25.32
CA PRO A 174 60.95 -6.70 -26.44
C PRO A 174 62.20 -5.84 -26.29
N SER A 175 63.37 -6.47 -26.18
CA SER A 175 64.63 -5.73 -26.26
C SER A 175 64.63 -5.03 -27.61
N GLY A 176 64.50 -3.69 -27.60
CA GLY A 176 64.51 -2.89 -28.82
C GLY A 176 65.66 -3.37 -29.67
N GLY A 177 65.35 -3.79 -30.91
CA GLY A 177 66.27 -4.53 -31.76
C GLY A 177 67.63 -3.87 -31.69
N GLY A 178 68.58 -4.56 -31.03
CA GLY A 178 69.95 -4.08 -30.96
C GLY A 178 70.37 -3.85 -32.38
N LEU A 179 70.83 -2.62 -32.69
CA LEU A 179 71.52 -2.38 -33.94
C LEU A 179 72.58 -3.48 -34.03
N ASP A 180 72.44 -4.37 -35.00
CA ASP A 180 73.41 -5.44 -35.21
C ASP A 180 74.78 -4.76 -35.34
N PRO A 181 75.72 -4.97 -34.40
CA PRO A 181 77.02 -4.30 -34.49
C PRO A 181 77.78 -4.72 -35.76
N ALA A 182 77.36 -5.77 -36.46
CA ALA A 182 77.85 -6.12 -37.79
C ALA A 182 77.46 -5.08 -38.88
N ALA A 183 76.38 -4.30 -38.69
CA ALA A 183 76.01 -3.20 -39.59
C ALA A 183 76.85 -1.93 -39.37
N ALA A 184 77.63 -1.85 -38.29
CA ALA A 184 78.53 -0.72 -38.02
C ALA A 184 79.90 -0.87 -38.69
N GLU A 185 80.30 -2.08 -39.12
CA GLU A 185 81.60 -2.32 -39.76
C GLU A 185 81.56 -2.08 -41.29
N GLU A 186 80.38 -1.91 -41.88
CA GLU A 186 80.18 -1.56 -43.30
C GLU A 186 80.03 -0.03 -43.55
N ILE A 187 80.60 0.83 -42.68
CA ILE A 187 80.72 2.28 -42.97
C ILE A 187 82.17 2.75 -42.78
N THR A 188 83.13 1.87 -43.03
CA THR A 188 84.56 2.23 -43.10
C THR A 188 85.26 1.68 -44.35
N GLY A 189 84.53 0.94 -45.19
CA GLY A 189 85.02 0.33 -46.42
C GLY A 189 84.74 1.15 -47.67
N GLY A 190 85.43 2.29 -47.80
CA GLY A 190 85.50 3.03 -49.06
C GLY A 190 84.41 4.10 -49.21
N TRP A 191 84.82 5.35 -49.06
CA TRP A 191 84.69 6.43 -50.04
C TRP A 191 85.65 7.52 -49.54
N LEU A 192 86.67 7.81 -50.35
CA LEU A 192 87.77 8.72 -50.03
C LEU A 192 87.23 10.15 -49.84
N PHE A 193 87.11 10.63 -48.60
CA PHE A 193 87.00 12.06 -48.34
C PHE A 193 88.41 12.66 -48.28
N SER A 194 88.82 13.28 -49.38
CA SER A 194 90.05 14.08 -49.47
C SER A 194 89.92 15.31 -48.56
N THR A 195 90.57 15.28 -47.40
CA THR A 195 90.80 16.48 -46.59
C THR A 195 91.71 17.45 -47.34
N ILE A 196 91.15 18.53 -47.88
CA ILE A 196 91.91 19.71 -48.32
C ILE A 196 92.52 20.35 -47.07
N ALA A 197 93.84 20.27 -46.95
CA ALA A 197 94.61 20.97 -45.95
C ALA A 197 94.86 22.41 -46.42
N THR A 198 94.51 23.37 -45.57
CA THR A 198 94.84 24.79 -45.70
C THR A 198 96.35 24.99 -45.85
N ARG A 199 96.76 25.81 -46.82
CA ARG A 199 98.01 26.58 -46.77
C ARG A 199 97.66 28.03 -46.50
#